data_AF-A0A1C6R942-F1
#
_entry.id   AF-A0A1C6R942-F1
#
_cell.length_a   1.000
_cell.length_b   1.000
_cell.length_c   1.000
_cell.angle_alpha   90.00
_cell.angle_beta   90.00
_cell.angle_gamma   90.00
#
_symmetry.space_group_name_H-M   'P 1'
#
loop_
_entity.id
_entity.type
_entity.pdbx_description
1 polymer ?
#
loop_
_entity_poly.entity_id
_entity_poly.type
_entity_poly.pdbx_seq_one_letter_code
_entity_poly.pdbx_strand_id
1 'polypeptide(L)' 'MWLTDRPVRTGVAAWRVFDDGRWVELGRLKGNRGDQAYRIPAGTDLTGLTSVSVWCKRFAVSFGAAPLEAVR' A
#
# COMPACT_ATOMS: atom_id res chain seq x y z
N MET A 1 -1.91 4.69 4.31
CA MET A 1 -2.09 4.22 2.92
C MET A 1 -0.77 4.29 2.21
N TRP A 2 -0.26 3.16 1.77
CA TRP A 2 1.05 3.04 1.14
C TRP A 2 0.93 2.42 -0.26
N LEU A 3 1.68 2.96 -1.23
CA LEU A 3 2.09 2.20 -2.42
C LEU A 3 3.40 1.47 -2.11
N THR A 4 3.59 0.28 -2.65
CA THR A 4 4.76 -0.55 -2.32
C THR A 4 5.13 -1.50 -3.45
N ASP A 5 6.42 -1.86 -3.53
CA ASP A 5 6.96 -2.84 -4.46
C ASP A 5 6.71 -4.29 -4.03
N ARG A 6 6.22 -4.49 -2.80
CA ARG A 6 5.99 -5.82 -2.22
C ARG A 6 4.72 -6.44 -2.83
N PRO A 7 4.78 -7.71 -3.28
CA PRO A 7 3.60 -8.37 -3.84
C PRO A 7 2.58 -8.68 -2.74
N VAL A 8 1.29 -8.69 -3.11
CA VAL A 8 0.24 -9.16 -2.21
C VAL A 8 0.41 -10.65 -1.94
N ARG A 9 0.41 -11.02 -0.66
CA ARG A 9 0.47 -12.40 -0.17
C ARG A 9 -0.75 -12.67 0.71
N THR A 10 -1.10 -13.94 0.89
CA THR A 10 -2.21 -14.36 1.77
C THR A 10 -1.69 -14.93 3.10
N GLY A 11 -2.54 -14.92 4.12
CA GLY A 11 -2.23 -15.43 5.46
C GLY A 11 -1.40 -14.47 6.33
N VAL A 12 -1.12 -14.91 7.57
CA VAL A 12 -0.44 -14.09 8.60
C VAL A 12 0.97 -13.66 8.20
N ALA A 13 1.65 -14.47 7.37
CA ALA A 13 2.98 -14.17 6.87
C ALA A 13 3.00 -12.93 5.95
N ALA A 14 1.85 -12.51 5.41
CA ALA A 14 1.72 -11.34 4.56
C ALA A 14 1.55 -10.02 5.33
N TRP A 15 1.32 -10.07 6.64
CA TRP A 15 0.93 -8.87 7.38
C TRP A 15 2.09 -7.88 7.52
N ARG A 16 3.33 -8.36 7.58
CA ARG A 16 4.51 -7.56 7.93
C ARG A 16 5.49 -7.36 6.78
N VAL A 17 5.09 -7.66 5.55
CA VAL A 17 6.05 -7.66 4.42
C VAL A 17 6.17 -6.32 3.72
N PHE A 18 5.25 -5.39 3.98
CA PHE A 18 5.06 -4.18 3.16
C PHE A 18 6.05 -3.05 3.50
N ASP A 19 6.79 -3.17 4.61
CA ASP A 19 7.93 -2.33 4.99
C ASP A 19 9.30 -2.95 4.66
N ASP A 20 9.36 -4.17 4.10
CA ASP A 20 10.60 -4.86 3.70
C ASP A 20 11.19 -4.38 2.35
N GLY A 21 10.67 -3.28 1.80
CA GLY A 21 11.02 -2.81 0.46
C GLY A 21 10.71 -1.34 0.26
N ARG A 22 10.62 -0.93 -1.00
CA ARG A 22 10.29 0.45 -1.34
C ARG A 22 8.81 0.70 -1.14
N TRP A 23 8.48 1.75 -0.39
CA TRP A 23 7.11 2.21 -0.20
C TRP A 23 7.01 3.72 -0.27
N VAL A 24 5.81 4.21 -0.57
CA VAL A 24 5.46 5.62 -0.64
C VAL A 24 4.23 5.86 0.21
N GLU A 25 4.33 6.75 1.20
CA GLU A 25 3.18 7.13 2.00
C GLU A 25 2.29 8.14 1.28
N LEU A 26 1.07 7.72 0.98
CA LEU A 26 0.05 8.57 0.35
C LEU A 26 -0.75 9.40 1.37
N GLY A 27 -0.74 8.96 2.64
CA GLY A 27 -1.42 9.63 3.74
C GLY A 27 -2.12 8.69 4.71
N ARG A 28 -2.79 9.29 5.70
CA ARG A 28 -3.57 8.58 6.72
C ARG A 28 -4.85 8.00 6.11
N LEU A 29 -5.30 6.84 6.60
CA LEU A 29 -6.59 6.26 6.22
C LEU A 29 -7.72 7.27 6.50
N LYS A 30 -8.54 7.55 5.50
CA LYS A 30 -9.64 8.55 5.58
C LYS A 30 -10.94 7.96 6.11
N GLY A 31 -11.18 6.67 5.86
CA GLY A 31 -12.35 5.94 6.31
C GLY A 31 -12.21 4.43 6.08
N ASN A 32 -13.16 3.65 6.59
CA ASN A 32 -13.19 2.19 6.45
C ASN A 32 -14.22 1.70 5.42
N ARG A 33 -14.96 2.60 4.78
CA ARG A 33 -16.00 2.30 3.78
C ARG A 33 -15.96 3.33 2.66
N GLY A 34 -16.26 2.87 1.44
CA GLY A 34 -16.28 3.70 0.24
C GLY A 34 -14.91 3.96 -0.36
N ASP A 35 -14.91 4.73 -1.45
CA ASP A 35 -13.72 5.05 -2.22
C ASP A 35 -12.83 6.06 -1.50
N GLN A 36 -11.52 5.92 -1.71
CA GLN A 36 -10.54 6.80 -1.08
C GLN A 36 -9.52 7.28 -2.11
N ALA A 37 -9.63 8.56 -2.48
CA ALA A 37 -8.68 9.21 -3.37
C ALA A 37 -7.51 9.81 -2.57
N TYR A 38 -6.27 9.56 -3.01
CA TYR A 38 -5.05 10.12 -2.43
C TYR A 38 -4.22 10.81 -3.49
N ARG A 39 -3.56 11.90 -3.13
CA ARG A 39 -2.57 12.54 -3.98
C ARG A 39 -1.28 11.74 -3.91
N ILE A 40 -0.70 11.41 -5.07
CA ILE A 40 0.65 10.86 -5.15
C ILE A 40 1.63 12.03 -4.97
N PRO A 41 2.63 11.95 -4.09
CA PRO A 41 3.64 13.00 -3.94
C PRO A 41 4.31 13.33 -5.28
N ALA A 42 4.53 14.61 -5.54
CA ALA A 42 5.17 15.06 -6.78
C ALA A 42 6.59 14.44 -6.91
N GLY A 43 6.95 14.02 -8.11
CA GLY A 43 8.25 13.38 -8.37
C GLY A 43 8.38 11.93 -7.89
N THR A 44 7.29 11.30 -7.42
CA THR A 44 7.32 9.87 -7.07
C THR A 44 7.57 9.02 -8.32
N ASP A 45 8.65 8.23 -8.31
CA ASP A 45 8.84 7.18 -9.30
C ASP A 45 7.91 6.00 -9.02
N LEU A 46 6.97 5.77 -9.93
CA LEU A 46 5.97 4.70 -9.83
C LEU A 46 6.49 3.37 -10.37
N THR A 47 7.62 3.37 -11.08
CA THR A 47 8.20 2.19 -11.72
C THR A 47 8.43 1.09 -10.69
N GLY A 48 7.81 -0.09 -10.88
CA GLY A 48 7.99 -1.23 -9.98
C GLY A 48 7.22 -1.17 -8.66
N LEU A 49 6.37 -0.16 -8.41
CA LEU A 49 5.34 -0.27 -7.36
C LEU A 49 4.22 -1.18 -7.89
N THR A 50 3.84 -2.19 -7.12
CA THR A 50 2.95 -3.27 -7.60
C THR A 50 1.73 -3.48 -6.73
N SER A 51 1.65 -2.87 -5.55
CA SER A 51 0.50 -3.02 -4.66
C SER A 51 0.23 -1.77 -3.82
N VAL A 52 -0.97 -1.75 -3.22
CA VAL A 52 -1.37 -0.81 -2.18
C VAL A 52 -1.57 -1.56 -0.87
N SER A 53 -1.16 -0.98 0.26
CA SER A 53 -1.40 -1.50 1.60
C SER A 53 -2.08 -0.46 2.51
N VAL A 54 -3.10 -0.92 3.24
CA VAL A 54 -3.65 -0.27 4.42
C VAL A 54 -2.72 -0.56 5.60
N TRP A 55 -1.63 0.20 5.67
CA TRP A 55 -0.59 0.01 6.68
C TRP A 55 -0.91 0.65 8.03
N CYS A 56 -0.74 -0.12 9.11
CA CYS A 56 -0.76 0.36 10.48
C CYS A 56 0.66 0.53 11.02
N LYS A 57 1.15 1.78 11.03
CA LYS A 57 2.51 2.12 11.50
C LYS A 57 2.80 1.68 12.93
N ARG A 58 1.81 1.78 13.83
CA ARG A 58 2.00 1.47 15.26
C ARG A 58 2.37 0.01 15.51
N PHE A 59 1.80 -0.89 14.72
CA PHE A 59 1.94 -2.34 14.93
C PHE A 59 2.78 -3.02 13.84
N ALA A 60 3.27 -2.24 12.87
CA ALA A 60 3.97 -2.73 11.68
C ALA A 60 3.21 -3.87 10.98
N VAL A 61 1.92 -3.67 10.72
CA VAL A 61 1.07 -4.65 10.03
C VAL A 61 0.18 -4.00 8.96
N SER A 62 -0.07 -4.75 7.90
CA SER A 62 -1.06 -4.47 6.86
C SER A 62 -2.42 -5.03 7.29
N PHE A 63 -3.45 -4.18 7.29
CA PHE A 63 -4.85 -4.59 7.51
C PHE A 63 -5.55 -5.03 6.24
N GLY A 64 -4.96 -4.74 5.08
CA GLY A 64 -5.50 -5.10 3.78
C GLY A 64 -4.56 -4.62 2.69
N ALA A 65 -4.46 -5.38 1.62
CA ALA A 65 -3.65 -5.03 0.47
C ALA A 65 -4.31 -5.49 -0.82
N ALA A 66 -4.03 -4.79 -1.92
CA ALA A 66 -4.51 -5.14 -3.24
C ALA A 66 -3.40 -4.91 -4.28
N PRO A 67 -3.31 -5.76 -5.33
CA PRO A 67 -2.39 -5.51 -6.44
C PRO A 67 -2.84 -4.26 -7.21
N LEU A 68 -1.88 -3.57 -7.82
CA LEU A 68 -2.16 -2.55 -8.81
C LEU A 68 -2.35 -3.22 -10.17
N GLU A 69 -3.43 -2.84 -10.85
CA GLU A 69 -3.73 -3.30 -12.20
C GLU A 69 -3.68 -2.12 -13.16
N ALA A 70 -3.07 -2.33 -14.32
CA ALA A 70 -3.12 -1.35 -15.39
C ALA A 70 -4.54 -1.30 -15.94
N VAL A 71 -5.15 -0.12 -15.93
CA VAL A 71 -6.42 0.10 -16.64
C VAL A 71 -6.09 0.17 -18.13
N ARG A 72 -6.69 -0.72 -18.92
CA ARG A 72 -6.63 -0.69 -20.39
C ARG A 72 -7.71 0.20 -20.97
#